data_AF-A0A7Y3MR48-F1
#
_entry.id   AF-A0A7Y3MR48-F1
#
_cell.length_a   1.000
_cell.length_b   1.000
_cell.length_c   1.000
_cell.angle_alpha   90.00
_cell.angle_beta   90.00
_cell.angle_gamma   90.00
#
_symmetry.space_group_name_H-M   'P 1'
#
loop_
_entity.id
_entity.type
_entity.pdbx_description
1 polymer ?
#
loop_
_entity_poly.entity_id
_entity_poly.type
_entity_poly.pdbx_seq_one_letter_code
_entity_poly.pdbx_strand_id
1 'polypeptide(L)'
;MKNICLLLLMSSLFVQAQILPERERAALKDELLADRFSNLLPRLMDDTNIDMWLVISREYNEDPVMRTMLPATWLNARRRTILLFYRNKEKDTLERMAVARYDVGKNISSAWDKEKQPEQWVRLVELIEERNPEKIGINISKHFGIADGLVKTDHAELLEALPDHLEKKLVSAEKLAIGWIETRTKKEMQLYNTLVEVTHSIIDEAFSNKVITPGTTTTDDVVWWMRQKVTDLGLETWFHPTIDIQRSDEALKSHIYSFTKGEKDKVILPGDLLHCDFGITYIGLNTDCQQHA
;
A
#
# COMPACT_ATOMS: atom_id res chain seq x y z
N MET A 1 -0.77 61.84 -20.58
CA MET A 1 -1.22 60.56 -20.00
C MET A 1 -0.22 59.49 -20.41
N LYS A 2 0.62 59.02 -19.48
CA LYS A 2 1.66 58.01 -19.75
C LYS A 2 1.07 56.63 -19.46
N ASN A 3 0.91 55.81 -20.49
CA ASN A 3 0.49 54.41 -20.34
C ASN A 3 1.70 53.59 -19.88
N ILE A 4 1.64 53.11 -18.63
CA ILE A 4 2.59 52.15 -18.07
C ILE A 4 2.06 50.77 -18.46
N CYS A 5 2.76 50.10 -19.37
CA CYS A 5 2.55 48.68 -19.67
C CYS A 5 3.16 47.87 -18.52
N LEU A 6 2.32 47.23 -17.72
CA LEU A 6 2.74 46.28 -16.69
C LEU A 6 2.97 44.92 -17.37
N LEU A 7 4.24 44.53 -17.54
CA LEU A 7 4.59 43.15 -17.91
C LEU A 7 4.33 42.26 -16.69
N LEU A 8 3.29 41.44 -16.76
CA LEU A 8 3.09 40.31 -15.85
C LEU A 8 4.11 39.22 -16.21
N LEU A 9 5.22 39.16 -15.46
CA LEU A 9 6.03 37.95 -15.40
C LEU A 9 5.19 36.86 -14.73
N MET A 10 4.63 35.95 -15.51
CA MET A 10 4.24 34.64 -14.99
C MET A 10 5.52 33.85 -14.72
N SER A 11 6.04 33.96 -13.50
CA SER A 11 6.94 32.95 -12.95
C SER A 11 6.14 31.65 -12.81
N SER A 12 6.30 30.76 -13.77
CA SER A 12 5.93 29.35 -13.62
C SER A 12 6.76 28.77 -12.47
N LEU A 13 6.19 28.77 -11.27
CA LEU A 13 6.69 27.95 -10.17
C LEU A 13 6.50 26.50 -10.61
N PHE A 14 7.56 25.90 -11.15
CA PHE A 14 7.67 24.45 -11.17
C PHE A 14 7.67 24.02 -9.70
N VAL A 15 6.50 23.62 -9.20
CA VAL A 15 6.42 22.86 -7.96
C VAL A 15 7.02 21.52 -8.32
N GLN A 16 8.33 21.40 -8.18
CA GLN A 16 8.98 20.11 -8.20
C GLN A 16 8.32 19.33 -7.07
N ALA A 17 7.64 18.24 -7.42
CA ALA A 17 6.95 17.35 -6.49
C ALA A 17 7.93 16.96 -5.37
N GLN A 18 7.88 17.67 -4.25
CA GLN A 18 8.86 17.50 -3.20
C GLN A 18 8.38 16.38 -2.29
N ILE A 19 9.22 15.36 -2.14
CA ILE A 19 9.01 14.32 -1.14
C ILE A 19 8.99 14.98 0.23
N LEU A 20 7.92 14.76 0.98
CA LEU A 20 7.74 15.40 2.28
C LEU A 20 8.77 14.85 3.28
N PRO A 21 9.19 15.67 4.26
CA PRO A 21 9.95 15.18 5.42
C PRO A 21 9.19 14.09 6.18
N GLU A 22 9.91 13.16 6.82
CA GLU A 22 9.32 11.97 7.45
C GLU A 22 8.15 12.24 8.41
N ARG A 23 8.25 13.30 9.23
CA ARG A 23 7.17 13.68 10.15
C ARG A 23 5.90 14.11 9.41
N GLU A 24 6.04 14.83 8.30
CA GLU A 24 4.92 15.28 7.48
C GLU A 24 4.33 14.12 6.68
N ARG A 25 5.16 13.18 6.22
CA ARG A 25 4.72 11.91 5.62
C ARG A 25 3.86 11.10 6.58
N ALA A 26 4.29 10.98 7.83
CA ALA A 26 3.55 10.27 8.86
C ALA A 26 2.16 10.89 9.08
N ALA A 27 2.07 12.21 9.14
CA ALA A 27 0.80 12.92 9.28
C ALA A 27 -0.11 12.70 8.05
N LEU A 28 0.44 12.78 6.85
CA LEU A 28 -0.31 12.56 5.61
C LEU A 28 -0.81 11.11 5.49
N LYS A 29 0.02 10.11 5.85
CA LYS A 29 -0.39 8.69 5.91
C LYS A 29 -1.59 8.50 6.84
N ASP A 30 -1.51 9.06 8.05
CA ASP A 30 -2.58 8.94 9.03
C ASP A 30 -3.87 9.66 8.59
N GLU A 31 -3.76 10.79 7.87
CA GLU A 31 -4.90 11.48 7.28
C GLU A 31 -5.58 10.65 6.18
N LEU A 32 -4.80 10.10 5.24
CA LEU A 32 -5.32 9.24 4.17
C LEU A 32 -5.99 7.99 4.75
N LEU A 33 -5.36 7.37 5.76
CA LEU A 33 -5.92 6.21 6.44
C LEU A 33 -7.24 6.55 7.16
N ALA A 34 -7.32 7.72 7.81
CA ALA A 34 -8.56 8.19 8.44
C ALA A 34 -9.69 8.42 7.41
N ASP A 35 -9.36 8.99 6.25
CA ASP A 35 -10.28 9.16 5.12
C ASP A 35 -10.80 7.81 4.60
N ARG A 36 -9.91 6.83 4.44
CA ARG A 36 -10.29 5.47 4.02
C ARG A 36 -11.22 4.80 5.03
N PHE A 37 -10.92 4.88 6.33
CA PHE A 37 -11.80 4.31 7.34
C PHE A 37 -13.17 4.99 7.40
N SER A 38 -13.24 6.30 7.18
CA SER A 38 -14.49 7.06 7.32
C SER A 38 -15.34 7.02 6.05
N ASN A 39 -14.71 7.03 4.88
CA ASN A 39 -15.39 7.24 3.60
C ASN A 39 -15.33 6.03 2.66
N LEU A 40 -14.35 5.13 2.79
CA LEU A 40 -14.22 3.96 1.91
C LEU A 40 -14.76 2.70 2.58
N LEU A 41 -14.28 2.37 3.78
CA LEU A 41 -14.60 1.11 4.44
C LEU A 41 -16.11 0.86 4.64
N PRO A 42 -16.94 1.83 5.07
CA PRO A 42 -18.37 1.60 5.22
C PRO A 42 -19.04 1.15 3.91
N ARG A 43 -18.66 1.76 2.78
CA ARG A 43 -19.18 1.41 1.46
C ARG A 43 -18.76 0.00 1.05
N LEU A 44 -17.49 -0.36 1.25
CA LEU A 44 -17.00 -1.70 0.93
C LEU A 44 -17.68 -2.78 1.77
N MET A 45 -17.93 -2.52 3.05
CA MET A 45 -18.67 -3.44 3.93
C MET A 45 -20.12 -3.60 3.48
N ASP A 46 -20.79 -2.50 3.08
CA ASP A 46 -22.14 -2.53 2.52
C ASP A 46 -22.19 -3.31 1.19
N ASP A 47 -21.22 -3.11 0.30
CA ASP A 47 -21.13 -3.75 -1.03
C ASP A 47 -20.86 -5.26 -0.93
N THR A 48 -20.09 -5.67 0.08
CA THR A 48 -19.76 -7.08 0.32
C THR A 48 -20.74 -7.78 1.26
N ASN A 49 -21.69 -7.03 1.84
CA ASN A 49 -22.65 -7.51 2.81
C ASN A 49 -21.98 -8.24 3.98
N ILE A 50 -20.97 -7.59 4.57
CA ILE A 50 -20.23 -8.05 5.76
C ILE A 50 -20.53 -7.07 6.90
N ASP A 51 -21.17 -7.55 7.96
CA ASP A 51 -21.56 -6.71 9.09
C ASP A 51 -20.38 -6.50 10.05
N MET A 52 -19.56 -7.52 10.23
CA MET A 52 -18.35 -7.46 11.05
C MET A 52 -17.15 -7.97 10.30
N TRP A 53 -16.06 -7.23 10.29
CA TRP A 53 -14.79 -7.69 9.71
C TRP A 53 -13.72 -7.81 10.78
N LEU A 54 -13.15 -9.01 10.89
CA LEU A 54 -12.04 -9.31 11.76
C LEU A 54 -10.75 -9.42 10.94
N VAL A 55 -9.79 -8.53 11.22
CA VAL A 55 -8.43 -8.62 10.70
C VAL A 55 -7.51 -8.99 11.85
N ILE A 56 -7.04 -10.23 11.85
CA ILE A 56 -6.31 -10.82 12.98
C ILE A 56 -4.85 -11.02 12.58
N SER A 57 -3.92 -10.62 13.45
CA SER A 57 -2.49 -10.79 13.20
C SER A 57 -1.69 -10.89 14.48
N ARG A 58 -0.43 -11.29 14.31
CA ARG A 58 0.59 -11.25 15.35
C ARG A 58 1.78 -10.43 14.88
N GLU A 59 2.48 -9.83 15.83
CA GLU A 59 3.75 -9.14 15.60
C GLU A 59 4.72 -10.02 14.80
N TYR A 60 5.30 -9.43 13.76
CA TYR A 60 6.20 -10.06 12.78
C TYR A 60 5.55 -11.07 11.81
N ASN A 61 4.24 -11.26 11.90
CA ASN A 61 3.47 -12.09 10.97
C ASN A 61 2.12 -11.43 10.68
N GLU A 62 2.18 -10.16 10.30
CA GLU A 62 1.00 -9.37 9.97
C GLU A 62 0.33 -9.88 8.71
N ASP A 63 -0.99 -10.00 8.80
CA ASP A 63 -1.90 -10.11 7.67
C ASP A 63 -1.56 -9.00 6.65
N PRO A 64 -1.43 -9.32 5.35
CA PRO A 64 -1.06 -8.34 4.34
C PRO A 64 -2.01 -7.12 4.30
N VAL A 65 -3.30 -7.32 4.58
CA VAL A 65 -4.28 -6.24 4.71
C VAL A 65 -4.00 -5.42 5.96
N MET A 66 -3.71 -6.05 7.11
CA MET A 66 -3.42 -5.32 8.35
C MET A 66 -2.27 -4.32 8.17
N ARG A 67 -1.21 -4.67 7.44
CA ARG A 67 -0.08 -3.76 7.19
C ARG A 67 -0.51 -2.41 6.60
N THR A 68 -1.57 -2.40 5.80
CA THR A 68 -2.14 -1.19 5.18
C THR A 68 -3.08 -0.40 6.09
N MET A 69 -3.47 -0.98 7.23
CA MET A 69 -4.38 -0.39 8.22
C MET A 69 -3.66 0.20 9.43
N LEU A 70 -2.34 -0.01 9.53
CA LEU A 70 -1.55 0.52 10.63
C LEU A 70 -1.19 1.99 10.39
N PRO A 71 -1.33 2.86 11.42
CA PRO A 71 -0.90 4.24 11.34
C PRO A 71 0.62 4.34 11.16
N ALA A 72 1.12 5.51 10.77
CA ALA A 72 2.52 5.71 10.41
C ALA A 72 3.53 5.30 11.49
N THR A 73 3.18 5.46 12.77
CA THR A 73 4.07 5.13 13.90
C THR A 73 4.01 3.66 14.32
N TRP A 74 3.15 2.86 13.69
CA TRP A 74 3.05 1.42 13.91
C TRP A 74 3.77 0.68 12.78
N LEU A 75 5.06 0.47 12.96
CA LEU A 75 5.91 -0.22 11.98
C LEU A 75 5.54 -1.72 11.84
N ASN A 76 5.01 -2.31 12.91
CA ASN A 76 4.52 -3.68 12.99
C ASN A 76 3.28 -3.72 13.90
N ALA A 77 2.51 -4.79 13.82
CA ALA A 77 1.51 -5.09 14.86
C ALA A 77 2.23 -5.35 16.18
N ARG A 78 1.58 -5.09 17.31
CA ARG A 78 2.17 -5.32 18.64
C ARG A 78 1.51 -6.53 19.29
N ARG A 79 2.25 -7.61 19.54
CA ARG A 79 1.68 -8.91 19.96
C ARG A 79 0.53 -9.34 19.05
N ARG A 80 -0.46 -10.08 19.58
CA ARG A 80 -1.73 -10.34 18.87
C ARG A 80 -2.57 -9.07 18.82
N THR A 81 -2.89 -8.64 17.62
CA THR A 81 -3.80 -7.52 17.33
C THR A 81 -4.97 -8.07 16.53
N ILE A 82 -6.19 -7.83 17.02
CA ILE A 82 -7.43 -8.17 16.31
C ILE A 82 -8.14 -6.85 16.03
N LEU A 83 -8.10 -6.37 14.79
CA LEU A 83 -8.92 -5.25 14.37
C LEU A 83 -10.33 -5.76 14.12
N LEU A 84 -11.32 -5.06 14.68
CA LEU A 84 -12.73 -5.36 14.57
C LEU A 84 -13.44 -4.13 14.04
N PHE A 85 -14.02 -4.27 12.86
CA PHE A 85 -14.88 -3.27 12.25
C PHE A 85 -16.31 -3.77 12.29
N TYR A 86 -17.25 -2.98 12.82
CA TYR A 86 -18.66 -3.33 12.84
C TYR A 86 -19.49 -2.26 12.14
N ARG A 87 -20.16 -2.67 11.06
CA ARG A 87 -21.01 -1.83 10.21
C ARG A 87 -22.46 -2.01 10.62
N ASN A 88 -23.07 -0.95 11.13
CA ASN A 88 -24.53 -0.88 11.31
C ASN A 88 -25.12 -0.05 10.17
N LYS A 89 -25.71 -0.74 9.19
CA LYS A 89 -26.28 -0.11 7.99
C LYS A 89 -27.51 0.74 8.29
N GLU A 90 -28.34 0.32 9.24
CA GLU A 90 -29.57 1.05 9.60
C GLU A 90 -29.28 2.40 10.25
N LYS A 91 -28.23 2.47 11.07
CA LYS A 91 -27.79 3.70 11.75
C LYS A 91 -26.74 4.48 10.97
N ASP A 92 -26.29 3.94 9.84
CA ASP A 92 -25.16 4.44 9.06
C ASP A 92 -23.89 4.68 9.90
N THR A 93 -23.57 3.73 10.79
CA THR A 93 -22.37 3.84 11.65
C THR A 93 -21.35 2.76 11.35
N LEU A 94 -20.08 3.10 11.59
CA LEU A 94 -18.95 2.16 11.57
C LEU A 94 -18.20 2.27 12.90
N GLU A 95 -18.28 1.22 13.71
CA GLU A 95 -17.42 1.06 14.89
C GLU A 95 -16.05 0.51 14.47
N ARG A 96 -14.99 1.06 15.05
CA ARG A 96 -13.59 0.74 14.75
C ARG A 96 -12.87 0.45 16.05
N MET A 97 -12.61 -0.82 16.31
CA MET A 97 -12.03 -1.28 17.57
C MET A 97 -10.86 -2.21 17.35
N ALA A 98 -10.01 -2.33 18.37
CA ALA A 98 -8.99 -3.35 18.43
C ALA A 98 -9.12 -4.13 19.74
N VAL A 99 -9.18 -5.46 19.65
CA VAL A 99 -8.92 -6.32 20.82
C VAL A 99 -7.40 -6.38 20.96
N ALA A 100 -6.83 -5.33 21.55
CA ALA A 100 -5.39 -5.13 21.76
C ALA A 100 -5.19 -4.24 22.99
N ARG A 101 -3.99 -4.25 23.59
CA ARG A 101 -3.74 -3.49 24.84
C ARG A 101 -3.80 -1.97 24.71
N TYR A 102 -3.67 -1.44 23.49
CA TYR A 102 -3.54 -0.02 23.22
C TYR A 102 -4.32 0.36 21.98
N ASP A 103 -4.71 1.62 21.88
CA ASP A 103 -5.32 2.18 20.68
C ASP A 103 -4.38 2.02 19.48
N VAL A 104 -4.94 1.63 18.33
CA VAL A 104 -4.20 1.54 17.07
C VAL A 104 -4.30 2.89 16.37
N GLY A 105 -3.41 3.79 16.79
CA GLY A 105 -3.42 5.19 16.36
C GLY A 105 -4.66 5.93 16.87
N LYS A 106 -5.11 6.95 16.13
CA LYS A 106 -6.28 7.75 16.50
C LYS A 106 -7.62 7.21 15.98
N ASN A 107 -7.57 6.26 15.04
CA ASN A 107 -8.75 5.81 14.29
C ASN A 107 -9.41 4.55 14.85
N ILE A 108 -8.72 3.82 15.72
CA ILE A 108 -9.16 2.51 16.21
C ILE A 108 -8.88 2.45 17.72
N SER A 109 -9.95 2.42 18.52
CA SER A 109 -9.85 2.38 19.97
C SER A 109 -9.63 0.95 20.48
N SER A 110 -8.81 0.79 21.51
CA SER A 110 -8.71 -0.48 22.23
C SER A 110 -10.03 -0.79 22.93
N ALA A 111 -10.47 -2.04 22.79
CA ALA A 111 -11.64 -2.59 23.46
C ALA A 111 -11.26 -3.72 24.42
N TRP A 112 -9.97 -3.84 24.81
CA TRP A 112 -9.48 -4.91 25.68
C TRP A 112 -8.67 -4.39 26.86
N ASP A 113 -9.21 -4.61 28.05
CA ASP A 113 -8.53 -4.41 29.33
C ASP A 113 -8.10 -5.78 29.87
N LYS A 114 -6.81 -6.09 29.75
CA LYS A 114 -6.23 -7.36 30.18
C LYS A 114 -6.45 -7.63 31.68
N GLU A 115 -6.47 -6.60 32.51
CA GLU A 115 -6.60 -6.76 33.96
C GLU A 115 -8.03 -7.16 34.35
N LYS A 116 -9.03 -6.82 33.53
CA LYS A 116 -10.43 -7.21 33.73
C LYS A 116 -10.77 -8.53 33.05
N GLN A 117 -10.25 -8.75 31.85
CA GLN A 117 -10.47 -9.97 31.08
C GLN A 117 -9.11 -10.46 30.55
N PRO A 118 -8.41 -11.36 31.26
CA PRO A 118 -7.08 -11.81 30.86
C PRO A 118 -7.08 -12.57 29.53
N GLU A 119 -8.20 -13.18 29.16
CA GLU A 119 -8.35 -13.96 27.94
C GLU A 119 -8.84 -13.09 26.76
N GLN A 120 -7.91 -12.73 25.88
CA GLN A 120 -8.16 -11.84 24.74
C GLN A 120 -9.27 -12.35 23.81
N TRP A 121 -9.31 -13.67 23.57
CA TRP A 121 -10.33 -14.29 22.74
C TRP A 121 -11.73 -14.21 23.37
N VAL A 122 -11.84 -14.35 24.69
CA VAL A 122 -13.13 -14.20 25.38
C VAL A 122 -13.65 -12.78 25.19
N ARG A 123 -12.79 -11.76 25.29
CA ARG A 123 -13.20 -10.37 25.01
C ARG A 123 -13.67 -10.18 23.56
N LEU A 124 -13.03 -10.85 22.59
CA LEU A 124 -13.51 -10.83 21.21
C LEU A 124 -14.92 -11.39 21.10
N VAL A 125 -15.20 -12.55 21.73
CA VAL A 125 -16.53 -13.17 21.70
C VAL A 125 -17.59 -12.26 22.31
N GLU A 126 -17.32 -11.67 23.48
CA GLU A 126 -18.21 -10.68 24.11
C GLU A 126 -18.55 -9.52 23.16
N LEU A 127 -17.54 -8.96 22.48
CA LEU A 127 -17.74 -7.88 21.51
C LEU A 127 -18.62 -8.30 20.33
N ILE A 128 -18.47 -9.53 19.86
CA ILE A 128 -19.29 -10.10 18.78
C ILE A 128 -20.74 -10.28 19.28
N GLU A 129 -20.94 -10.85 20.46
CA GLU A 129 -22.28 -11.06 21.05
C GLU A 129 -23.02 -9.74 21.32
N GLU A 130 -22.34 -8.72 21.86
CA GLU A 130 -22.88 -7.38 22.10
C GLU A 130 -23.48 -6.75 20.82
N ARG A 131 -22.94 -7.11 19.64
CA ARG A 131 -23.31 -6.53 18.34
C ARG A 131 -24.18 -7.45 17.50
N ASN A 132 -24.10 -8.76 17.73
CA ASN A 132 -24.82 -9.83 17.04
C ASN A 132 -24.86 -9.63 15.50
N PRO A 133 -23.70 -9.58 14.81
CA PRO A 133 -23.66 -9.46 13.35
C PRO A 133 -24.28 -10.70 12.70
N GLU A 134 -24.82 -10.59 11.48
CA GLU A 134 -25.28 -11.76 10.71
C GLU A 134 -24.15 -12.41 9.91
N LYS A 135 -23.16 -11.61 9.48
CA LYS A 135 -21.95 -12.09 8.78
C LYS A 135 -20.68 -11.51 9.38
N ILE A 136 -19.74 -12.41 9.66
CA ILE A 136 -18.42 -12.09 10.21
C ILE A 136 -17.36 -12.46 9.17
N GLY A 137 -16.80 -11.46 8.50
CA GLY A 137 -15.72 -11.63 7.54
C GLY A 137 -14.39 -11.91 8.24
N ILE A 138 -13.66 -12.91 7.73
CA ILE A 138 -12.27 -13.22 8.10
C ILE A 138 -11.40 -13.33 6.84
N ASN A 139 -10.12 -12.95 6.94
CA ASN A 139 -9.20 -12.92 5.81
C ASN A 139 -8.68 -14.32 5.44
N ILE A 140 -9.53 -15.08 4.75
CA ILE A 140 -9.23 -16.37 4.15
C ILE A 140 -9.55 -16.31 2.65
N SER A 141 -8.68 -16.89 1.83
CA SER A 141 -8.80 -16.80 0.38
C SER A 141 -8.08 -17.94 -0.31
N LYS A 142 -8.70 -18.54 -1.33
CA LYS A 142 -8.07 -19.61 -2.13
C LYS A 142 -7.25 -19.08 -3.30
N HIS A 143 -7.54 -17.86 -3.75
CA HIS A 143 -7.08 -17.34 -5.05
C HIS A 143 -6.23 -16.08 -4.92
N PHE A 144 -6.45 -15.29 -3.87
CA PHE A 144 -5.78 -14.02 -3.64
C PHE A 144 -4.98 -14.09 -2.34
N GLY A 145 -3.67 -14.34 -2.43
CA GLY A 145 -2.81 -14.47 -1.25
C GLY A 145 -2.78 -13.22 -0.36
N ILE A 146 -3.00 -12.03 -0.94
CA ILE A 146 -3.08 -10.77 -0.17
C ILE A 146 -4.31 -10.73 0.78
N ALA A 147 -5.33 -11.54 0.51
CA ALA A 147 -6.54 -11.65 1.32
C ALA A 147 -6.60 -12.95 2.15
N ASP A 148 -5.51 -13.74 2.16
CA ASP A 148 -5.37 -15.01 2.92
C ASP A 148 -4.42 -14.85 4.11
N GLY A 149 -4.50 -13.72 4.80
CA GLY A 149 -3.57 -13.37 5.88
C GLY A 149 -3.91 -13.97 7.24
N LEU A 150 -5.11 -14.58 7.42
CA LEU A 150 -5.46 -15.28 8.65
C LEU A 150 -4.71 -16.62 8.74
N VAL A 151 -3.59 -16.58 9.44
CA VAL A 151 -2.72 -17.76 9.55
C VAL A 151 -3.35 -18.89 10.35
N LYS A 152 -2.93 -20.13 10.05
CA LYS A 152 -3.55 -21.37 10.56
C LYS A 152 -3.74 -21.41 12.08
N THR A 153 -2.75 -20.95 12.85
CA THR A 153 -2.83 -20.93 14.31
C THR A 153 -3.94 -20.01 14.81
N ASP A 154 -3.99 -18.76 14.31
CA ASP A 154 -4.99 -17.78 14.75
C ASP A 154 -6.39 -18.16 14.27
N HIS A 155 -6.51 -18.80 13.09
CA HIS A 155 -7.77 -19.41 12.64
C HIS A 155 -8.25 -20.51 13.59
N ALA A 156 -7.36 -21.42 14.01
CA ALA A 156 -7.74 -22.51 14.91
C ALA A 156 -8.17 -21.98 16.28
N GLU A 157 -7.43 -21.03 16.85
CA GLU A 157 -7.77 -20.39 18.12
C GLU A 157 -9.08 -19.59 18.04
N LEU A 158 -9.36 -18.92 16.91
CA LEU A 158 -10.64 -18.24 16.69
C LEU A 158 -11.81 -19.23 16.74
N LEU A 159 -11.68 -20.38 16.05
CA LEU A 159 -12.73 -21.41 16.04
C LEU A 159 -12.93 -22.02 17.44
N GLU A 160 -11.85 -22.28 18.17
CA GLU A 160 -11.94 -22.81 19.54
C GLU A 160 -12.65 -21.84 20.49
N ALA A 161 -12.46 -20.54 20.30
CA ALA A 161 -13.08 -19.52 21.14
C ALA A 161 -14.56 -19.26 20.82
N LEU A 162 -14.97 -19.39 19.55
CA LEU A 162 -16.32 -19.03 19.12
C LEU A 162 -17.34 -20.11 19.49
N PRO A 163 -18.50 -19.74 20.06
CA PRO A 163 -19.62 -20.67 20.17
C PRO A 163 -20.20 -21.00 18.78
N ASP A 164 -20.76 -22.20 18.61
CA ASP A 164 -21.28 -22.73 17.34
C ASP A 164 -22.18 -21.76 16.56
N HIS A 165 -22.97 -20.94 17.26
CA HIS A 165 -23.91 -20.01 16.64
C HIS A 165 -23.22 -18.80 15.99
N LEU A 166 -22.03 -18.40 16.48
CA LEU A 166 -21.20 -17.36 15.87
C LEU A 166 -20.24 -17.93 14.84
N GLU A 167 -19.71 -19.14 15.08
CA GLU A 167 -18.84 -19.83 14.11
C GLU A 167 -19.54 -19.97 12.74
N LYS A 168 -20.83 -20.33 12.74
CA LYS A 168 -21.65 -20.47 11.51
C LYS A 168 -21.82 -19.16 10.73
N LYS A 169 -21.54 -18.01 11.35
CA LYS A 169 -21.61 -16.68 10.72
C LYS A 169 -20.29 -16.26 10.07
N LEU A 170 -19.22 -17.03 10.25
CA LEU A 170 -17.92 -16.77 9.61
C LEU A 170 -18.02 -16.95 8.10
N VAL A 171 -17.51 -15.96 7.36
CA VAL A 171 -17.43 -15.97 5.89
C VAL A 171 -16.06 -15.44 5.44
N SER A 172 -15.66 -15.80 4.22
CA SER A 172 -14.46 -15.20 3.62
C SER A 172 -14.67 -13.70 3.38
N ALA A 173 -13.72 -12.90 3.84
CA ALA A 173 -13.62 -11.47 3.56
C ALA A 173 -12.85 -11.16 2.27
N GLU A 174 -12.57 -12.15 1.40
CA GLU A 174 -11.71 -11.99 0.21
C GLU A 174 -12.08 -10.76 -0.62
N LYS A 175 -13.37 -10.58 -0.95
CA LYS A 175 -13.85 -9.42 -1.72
C LYS A 175 -13.68 -8.09 -0.98
N LEU A 176 -13.88 -8.08 0.34
CA LEU A 176 -13.74 -6.87 1.16
C LEU A 176 -12.26 -6.49 1.31
N ALA A 177 -11.39 -7.47 1.54
CA ALA A 177 -9.95 -7.29 1.58
C ALA A 177 -9.40 -6.78 0.23
N ILE A 178 -9.81 -7.39 -0.89
CA ILE A 178 -9.45 -6.92 -2.23
C ILE A 178 -9.94 -5.49 -2.45
N GLY A 179 -11.23 -5.23 -2.20
CA GLY A 179 -11.83 -3.91 -2.36
C GLY A 179 -11.12 -2.84 -1.53
N TRP A 180 -10.69 -3.18 -0.32
CA TRP A 180 -9.86 -2.31 0.50
C TRP A 180 -8.53 -2.03 -0.19
N ILE A 181 -7.78 -3.06 -0.58
CA ILE A 181 -6.45 -2.87 -1.17
C ILE A 181 -6.49 -2.13 -2.52
N GLU A 182 -7.44 -2.45 -3.40
CA GLU A 182 -7.45 -1.96 -4.78
C GLU A 182 -8.08 -0.57 -4.93
N THR A 183 -9.04 -0.21 -4.06
CA THR A 183 -9.80 1.03 -4.24
C THR A 183 -9.00 2.23 -3.71
N ARG A 184 -8.84 3.24 -4.58
CA ARG A 184 -8.22 4.53 -4.23
C ARG A 184 -9.29 5.59 -3.95
N THR A 185 -9.12 6.35 -2.88
CA THR A 185 -9.94 7.52 -2.60
C THR A 185 -9.53 8.69 -3.48
N LYS A 186 -10.38 9.73 -3.55
CA LYS A 186 -10.06 10.96 -4.29
C LYS A 186 -8.77 11.62 -3.78
N LYS A 187 -8.53 11.57 -2.46
CA LYS A 187 -7.30 12.11 -1.85
C LYS A 187 -6.07 11.32 -2.27
N GLU A 188 -6.16 9.99 -2.26
CA GLU A 188 -5.07 9.13 -2.75
C GLU A 188 -4.78 9.39 -4.23
N MET A 189 -5.79 9.56 -5.07
CA MET A 189 -5.61 9.85 -6.50
C MET A 189 -4.95 11.21 -6.77
N GLN A 190 -5.21 12.22 -5.94
CA GLN A 190 -4.51 13.50 -6.03
C GLN A 190 -3.02 13.34 -5.73
N LEU A 191 -2.68 12.57 -4.68
CA LEU A 191 -1.30 12.25 -4.36
C LEU A 191 -0.63 11.36 -5.43
N TYR A 192 -1.39 10.46 -6.04
CA TYR A 192 -0.90 9.51 -7.04
C TYR A 192 -0.31 10.23 -8.26
N ASN A 193 -0.92 11.33 -8.70
CA ASN A 193 -0.39 12.14 -9.80
C ASN A 193 1.02 12.67 -9.49
N THR A 194 1.23 13.18 -8.28
CA THR A 194 2.54 13.64 -7.81
C THR A 194 3.56 12.50 -7.79
N LEU A 195 3.15 11.28 -7.42
CA LEU A 195 3.99 10.08 -7.43
C LEU A 195 4.45 9.70 -8.84
N VAL A 196 3.53 9.76 -9.80
CA VAL A 196 3.80 9.48 -11.20
C VAL A 196 4.79 10.52 -11.76
N GLU A 197 4.60 11.80 -11.45
CA GLU A 197 5.54 12.87 -11.84
C GLU A 197 6.96 12.65 -11.29
N VAL A 198 7.08 12.26 -10.01
CA VAL A 198 8.38 11.90 -9.41
C VAL A 198 9.00 10.70 -10.12
N THR A 199 8.20 9.68 -10.43
CA THR A 199 8.68 8.47 -11.12
C THR A 199 9.26 8.81 -12.49
N HIS A 200 8.52 9.57 -13.31
CA HIS A 200 9.01 10.03 -14.61
C HIS A 200 10.23 10.94 -14.49
N SER A 201 10.28 11.82 -13.49
CA SER A 201 11.45 12.68 -13.26
C SER A 201 12.72 11.87 -12.95
N ILE A 202 12.59 10.74 -12.24
CA ILE A 202 13.71 9.82 -11.98
C ILE A 202 14.13 9.11 -13.28
N ILE A 203 13.17 8.64 -14.07
CA ILE A 203 13.44 7.98 -15.37
C ILE A 203 14.16 8.96 -16.32
N ASP A 204 13.68 10.20 -16.44
CA ASP A 204 14.27 11.23 -17.29
C ASP A 204 15.72 11.55 -16.86
N GLU A 205 16.00 11.60 -15.56
CA GLU A 205 17.37 11.79 -15.06
C GLU A 205 18.24 10.56 -15.33
N ALA A 206 17.72 9.36 -15.13
CA ALA A 206 18.43 8.10 -15.38
C ALA A 206 18.87 7.94 -16.83
N PHE A 207 18.03 8.39 -17.78
CA PHE A 207 18.35 8.36 -19.22
C PHE A 207 19.11 9.59 -19.71
N SER A 208 19.46 10.51 -18.82
CA SER A 208 20.24 11.69 -19.17
C SER A 208 21.75 11.43 -19.21
N ASN A 209 22.48 12.32 -19.89
CA ASN A 209 23.94 12.33 -19.90
C ASN A 209 24.58 12.62 -18.52
N LYS A 210 23.79 12.89 -17.47
CA LYS A 210 24.30 12.96 -16.09
C LYS A 210 24.59 11.57 -15.52
N VAL A 211 23.90 10.55 -16.01
CA VAL A 211 23.97 9.16 -15.52
C VAL A 211 24.61 8.26 -16.58
N ILE A 212 24.23 8.43 -17.85
CA ILE A 212 24.71 7.61 -18.95
C ILE A 212 25.86 8.30 -19.67
N THR A 213 27.00 7.61 -19.75
CA THR A 213 28.09 7.91 -20.69
C THR A 213 28.19 6.75 -21.70
N PRO A 214 27.75 6.95 -22.95
CA PRO A 214 27.80 5.89 -23.96
C PRO A 214 29.21 5.33 -24.16
N GLY A 215 29.32 4.01 -24.32
CA GLY A 215 30.59 3.28 -24.39
C GLY A 215 31.21 2.94 -23.03
N THR A 216 30.65 3.43 -21.94
CA THR A 216 31.16 3.20 -20.57
C THR A 216 30.06 2.66 -19.64
N THR A 217 28.93 3.34 -19.54
CA THR A 217 27.84 2.97 -18.61
C THR A 217 27.13 1.72 -19.09
N THR A 218 26.87 0.78 -18.18
CA THR A 218 26.09 -0.43 -18.44
C THR A 218 24.62 -0.25 -18.04
N THR A 219 23.75 -1.15 -18.51
CA THR A 219 22.35 -1.19 -18.06
C THR A 219 22.21 -1.41 -16.54
N ASP A 220 23.09 -2.21 -15.92
CA ASP A 220 23.06 -2.49 -14.48
C ASP A 220 23.50 -1.27 -13.66
N ASP A 221 24.48 -0.49 -14.15
CA ASP A 221 24.86 0.78 -13.52
C ASP A 221 23.64 1.72 -13.40
N VAL A 222 22.80 1.78 -14.44
CA VAL A 222 21.57 2.59 -14.43
C VAL A 222 20.54 2.03 -13.45
N VAL A 223 20.35 0.70 -13.39
CA VAL A 223 19.46 0.04 -12.42
C VAL A 223 19.86 0.39 -10.98
N TRP A 224 21.14 0.26 -10.64
CA TRP A 224 21.63 0.57 -9.30
C TRP A 224 21.61 2.06 -8.99
N TRP A 225 21.88 2.90 -9.99
CA TRP A 225 21.73 4.35 -9.85
C TRP A 225 20.28 4.72 -9.51
N MET A 226 19.29 4.15 -10.21
CA MET A 226 17.86 4.40 -9.94
C MET A 226 17.49 4.00 -8.51
N ARG A 227 17.96 2.82 -8.04
CA ARG A 227 17.71 2.36 -6.66
C ARG A 227 18.34 3.28 -5.61
N GLN A 228 19.56 3.74 -5.84
CA GLN A 228 20.23 4.67 -4.94
C GLN A 228 19.50 6.02 -4.93
N LYS A 229 19.10 6.54 -6.10
CA LYS A 229 18.33 7.78 -6.23
C LYS A 229 17.02 7.74 -5.42
N VAL A 230 16.27 6.63 -5.51
CA VAL A 230 15.05 6.41 -4.72
C VAL A 230 15.35 6.46 -3.22
N THR A 231 16.43 5.79 -2.79
CA THR A 231 16.86 5.77 -1.37
C THR A 231 17.25 7.17 -0.88
N ASP A 232 17.98 7.94 -1.70
CA ASP A 232 18.41 9.30 -1.37
C ASP A 232 17.23 10.28 -1.25
N LEU A 233 16.16 10.04 -2.01
CA LEU A 233 14.88 10.75 -1.88
C LEU A 233 14.08 10.32 -0.65
N GLY A 234 14.55 9.30 0.09
CA GLY A 234 13.87 8.71 1.25
C GLY A 234 12.66 7.86 0.86
N LEU A 235 12.60 7.38 -0.37
CA LEU A 235 11.53 6.53 -0.91
C LEU A 235 11.94 5.06 -0.88
N GLU A 236 11.00 4.16 -1.18
CA GLU A 236 11.28 2.73 -1.37
C GLU A 236 11.10 2.35 -2.84
N THR A 237 11.90 1.41 -3.33
CA THR A 237 11.74 0.88 -4.69
C THR A 237 10.64 -0.18 -4.69
N TRP A 238 9.67 -0.07 -5.60
CA TRP A 238 8.51 -0.97 -5.66
C TRP A 238 8.92 -2.39 -6.09
N PHE A 239 9.74 -2.50 -7.13
CA PHE A 239 10.37 -3.74 -7.57
C PHE A 239 11.77 -3.44 -8.12
N HIS A 240 12.60 -4.48 -8.29
CA HIS A 240 13.93 -4.28 -8.87
C HIS A 240 13.82 -3.77 -10.31
N PRO A 241 14.34 -2.56 -10.63
CA PRO A 241 14.15 -1.96 -11.94
C PRO A 241 14.75 -2.83 -13.04
N THR A 242 14.20 -2.72 -14.24
CA THR A 242 14.75 -3.36 -15.44
C THR A 242 15.17 -2.29 -16.43
N ILE A 243 16.37 -2.42 -17.00
CA ILE A 243 16.87 -1.59 -18.10
C ILE A 243 17.33 -2.52 -19.21
N ASP A 244 16.69 -2.40 -20.38
CA ASP A 244 16.97 -3.23 -21.54
C ASP A 244 17.42 -2.39 -22.73
N ILE A 245 18.23 -3.01 -23.59
CA ILE A 245 18.68 -2.42 -24.85
C ILE A 245 18.03 -3.16 -26.02
N GLN A 246 17.51 -2.40 -26.98
CA GLN A 246 17.10 -2.91 -28.28
C GLN A 246 18.00 -2.32 -29.37
N ARG A 247 18.57 -3.20 -30.20
CA ARG A 247 19.42 -2.83 -31.36
C ARG A 247 18.80 -3.33 -32.65
N SER A 248 18.98 -2.56 -33.72
CA SER A 248 18.40 -2.88 -35.04
C SER A 248 18.95 -4.16 -35.69
N ASP A 249 20.14 -4.61 -35.29
CA ASP A 249 20.83 -5.80 -35.78
C ASP A 249 20.60 -7.04 -34.91
N GLU A 250 19.92 -6.90 -33.77
CA GLU A 250 19.52 -8.00 -32.90
C GLU A 250 18.05 -8.40 -33.14
N ALA A 251 17.77 -9.70 -33.18
CA ALA A 251 16.39 -10.17 -33.24
C ALA A 251 15.62 -9.76 -31.97
N LEU A 252 14.43 -9.18 -32.12
CA LEU A 252 13.54 -8.85 -31.00
C LEU A 252 13.26 -10.11 -30.18
N LYS A 253 13.70 -10.13 -28.93
CA LYS A 253 13.40 -11.19 -27.97
C LYS A 253 12.21 -10.77 -27.11
N SER A 254 11.40 -11.72 -26.68
CA SER A 254 10.28 -11.44 -25.77
C SER A 254 10.77 -10.87 -24.45
N HIS A 255 9.98 -10.02 -23.79
CA HIS A 255 10.23 -9.52 -22.43
C HIS A 255 10.68 -10.63 -21.46
N ILE A 256 10.07 -11.84 -21.55
CA ILE A 256 10.35 -12.97 -20.63
C ILE A 256 11.81 -13.42 -20.74
N TYR A 257 12.38 -13.34 -21.94
CA TYR A 257 13.79 -13.64 -22.16
C TYR A 257 14.68 -12.62 -21.47
N SER A 258 14.39 -11.32 -21.60
CA SER A 258 15.18 -10.26 -20.95
C SER A 258 15.18 -10.39 -19.42
N PHE A 259 14.01 -10.67 -18.82
CA PHE A 259 13.86 -10.88 -17.37
C PHE A 259 14.54 -12.13 -16.82
N THR A 260 14.69 -13.21 -17.61
CA THR A 260 15.15 -14.52 -17.10
C THR A 260 16.49 -15.00 -17.66
N LYS A 261 16.91 -14.50 -18.83
CA LYS A 261 18.02 -15.00 -19.65
C LYS A 261 18.76 -13.92 -20.44
N GLY A 262 18.41 -12.64 -20.24
CA GLY A 262 19.13 -11.52 -20.84
C GLY A 262 20.59 -11.52 -20.41
N GLU A 263 21.49 -11.11 -21.30
CA GLU A 263 22.86 -10.79 -20.91
C GLU A 263 22.78 -9.64 -19.91
N LYS A 264 23.14 -9.93 -18.66
CA LYS A 264 23.30 -8.90 -17.64
C LYS A 264 24.46 -7.99 -18.08
N ASP A 265 24.30 -6.70 -17.84
CA ASP A 265 25.38 -5.71 -17.94
C ASP A 265 25.82 -5.37 -19.37
N LYS A 266 24.87 -5.07 -20.27
CA LYS A 266 25.22 -4.54 -21.60
C LYS A 266 25.72 -3.09 -21.49
N VAL A 267 26.88 -2.81 -22.09
CA VAL A 267 27.36 -1.43 -22.26
C VAL A 267 26.43 -0.69 -23.23
N ILE A 268 25.96 0.48 -22.82
CA ILE A 268 25.07 1.35 -23.60
C ILE A 268 25.88 2.06 -24.67
N LEU A 269 25.48 1.96 -25.93
CA LEU A 269 26.17 2.56 -27.08
C LEU A 269 25.32 3.66 -27.75
N PRO A 270 25.95 4.59 -28.49
CA PRO A 270 25.19 5.54 -29.32
C PRO A 270 24.29 4.81 -30.32
N GLY A 271 23.00 5.17 -30.35
CA GLY A 271 22.01 4.56 -31.25
C GLY A 271 21.24 3.38 -30.65
N ASP A 272 21.58 2.95 -29.42
CA ASP A 272 20.77 1.99 -28.66
C ASP A 272 19.43 2.61 -28.27
N LEU A 273 18.34 1.86 -28.44
CA LEU A 273 17.03 2.19 -27.86
C LEU A 273 16.95 1.58 -26.46
N LEU A 274 16.69 2.41 -25.46
CA LEU A 274 16.56 1.98 -24.07
C LEU A 274 15.10 1.76 -23.71
N HIS A 275 14.85 0.75 -22.88
CA HIS A 275 13.57 0.49 -22.22
C HIS A 275 13.80 0.43 -20.72
N CYS A 276 12.92 1.03 -19.93
CA CYS A 276 12.87 0.80 -18.49
C CYS A 276 11.53 0.26 -18.03
N ASP A 277 11.58 -0.57 -17.00
CA ASP A 277 10.44 -0.92 -16.14
C ASP A 277 10.80 -0.51 -14.69
N PHE A 278 10.08 0.48 -14.15
CA PHE A 278 10.47 1.15 -12.91
C PHE A 278 9.25 1.62 -12.08
N GLY A 279 9.36 1.50 -10.76
CA GLY A 279 8.32 1.90 -9.83
C GLY A 279 8.87 2.30 -8.46
N ILE A 280 8.18 3.22 -7.80
CA ILE A 280 8.47 3.67 -6.43
C ILE A 280 7.27 3.43 -5.51
N THR A 281 7.56 3.31 -4.22
CA THR A 281 6.58 3.26 -3.14
C THR A 281 6.65 4.55 -2.33
N TYR A 282 5.50 5.18 -2.11
CA TYR A 282 5.37 6.34 -1.23
C TYR A 282 4.03 6.34 -0.48
N ILE A 283 4.10 6.33 0.85
CA ILE A 283 2.94 6.39 1.74
C ILE A 283 1.89 5.28 1.43
N GLY A 284 2.37 4.07 1.09
CA GLY A 284 1.51 2.93 0.78
C GLY A 284 0.90 2.94 -0.62
N LEU A 285 1.31 3.87 -1.49
CA LEU A 285 0.99 3.88 -2.91
C LEU A 285 2.21 3.50 -3.74
N ASN A 286 1.99 2.73 -4.81
CA ASN A 286 3.06 2.24 -5.68
C ASN A 286 2.83 2.75 -7.11
N THR A 287 3.89 3.19 -7.78
CA THR A 287 3.91 3.42 -9.23
C THR A 287 4.51 2.24 -9.97
N ASP A 288 4.15 2.09 -11.23
CA ASP A 288 4.66 1.07 -12.14
C ASP A 288 4.64 1.69 -13.55
N CYS A 289 5.83 2.07 -14.05
CA CYS A 289 5.99 2.86 -15.26
C CYS A 289 6.99 2.18 -16.20
N GLN A 290 6.55 1.98 -17.44
CA GLN A 290 7.40 1.56 -18.55
C GLN A 290 7.63 2.73 -19.52
N GLN A 291 8.89 2.97 -19.91
CA GLN A 291 9.26 4.07 -20.80
C GLN A 291 10.41 3.68 -21.72
N HIS A 292 10.45 4.29 -22.91
CA HIS A 292 11.56 4.16 -23.86
C HIS A 292 12.31 5.50 -23.99
N ALA A 293 13.61 5.44 -24.28
CA ALA A 293 14.46 6.59 -24.57
C ALA A 293 15.49 6.31 -25.67
#